data_AF-A0A1X2EXK9-F1
#
_entry.id   AF-A0A1X2EXK9-F1
#
_cell.length_a   1.000
_cell.length_b   1.000
_cell.length_c   1.000
_cell.angle_alpha   90.00
_cell.angle_beta   90.00
_cell.angle_gamma   90.00
#
_symmetry.space_group_name_H-M   'P 1'
#
loop_
_entity.id
_entity.type
_entity.pdbx_description
1 polymer ?
#
loop_
_entity_poly.entity_id
_entity_poly.type
_entity_poly.pdbx_seq_one_letter_code
_entity_poly.pdbx_strand_id
1 'polypeptide(L)'
;MWLAASLIVETATSARRSPEIATTTGNTFGCLIRFALANIRRRPERFVLSVLGIALAIACVTVVRTISSSFAITGADSVTDVLGGAQLWAVPAAGVHYDSDVQALVADGPAPAITVPDGWRAVQTRSGVAMVGDTSVALRGTDETPSGQANLGTGLADRLGVATGDVIDLGGRSLTVNVAGTGQSMTVSSALARSLVGDHGWWRVYAPAGEEHSRELAKTFGAAVGLPSTADPSVLPEAGGSGLIYDTVGGSGPLTFEQKFSALFSGKVTSSTLGLISTVGLVLGFVIAVSSFLAAVAERKREFGIMSSIGLADEVLYFFLVESAMVFVVAYVVGVVGAGVAVALVIPGIATPTAWAQAAAMVAAFLPAMAIVGALVPVHRLLQQRPVDLLGAR
;
A
#
# COMPACT_ATOMS: atom_id res chain seq x y z
N MET A 1 -99.17 4.05 -1.17
CA MET A 1 -98.95 4.08 0.29
C MET A 1 -98.48 2.67 0.66
N TRP A 2 -97.18 2.32 0.55
CA TRP A 2 -96.14 2.44 1.61
C TRP A 2 -96.63 1.78 2.93
N LEU A 3 -96.01 0.81 3.62
CA LEU A 3 -94.67 0.17 3.73
C LEU A 3 -94.91 -1.29 4.23
N ALA A 4 -94.25 -2.34 3.71
CA ALA A 4 -92.94 -2.90 4.11
C ALA A 4 -92.98 -3.97 5.22
N ALA A 5 -92.56 -5.19 4.87
CA ALA A 5 -92.07 -6.21 5.79
C ALA A 5 -90.73 -6.71 5.24
N SER A 6 -89.64 -6.34 5.92
CA SER A 6 -88.26 -6.70 5.58
C SER A 6 -87.85 -7.99 6.27
N LEU A 7 -87.51 -9.02 5.49
CA LEU A 7 -86.85 -10.24 5.97
C LEU A 7 -85.34 -9.98 6.07
N ILE A 8 -84.79 -10.21 7.25
CA ILE A 8 -83.36 -10.08 7.57
C ILE A 8 -82.64 -11.29 6.95
N VAL A 9 -81.68 -11.01 6.05
CA VAL A 9 -80.72 -11.99 5.54
C VAL A 9 -79.53 -12.04 6.49
N GLU A 10 -79.32 -13.21 7.10
CA GLU A 10 -78.19 -13.52 7.95
C GLU A 10 -76.93 -13.73 7.09
N THR A 11 -75.90 -12.91 7.30
CA THR A 11 -74.61 -13.03 6.59
C THR A 11 -73.67 -13.93 7.40
N ALA A 12 -73.53 -15.18 6.98
CA ALA A 12 -72.51 -16.08 7.53
C ALA A 12 -71.12 -15.70 6.99
N THR A 13 -70.31 -15.06 7.84
CA THR A 13 -68.88 -14.83 7.62
C THR A 13 -68.11 -16.08 8.03
N SER A 14 -67.46 -16.79 7.09
CA SER A 14 -66.40 -17.74 7.43
C SER A 14 -65.13 -17.38 6.66
N ALA A 15 -64.37 -16.44 7.21
CA ALA A 15 -63.01 -16.20 6.79
C ALA A 15 -62.14 -17.36 7.31
N ARG A 16 -61.77 -18.32 6.44
CA ARG A 16 -60.61 -19.19 6.70
C ARG A 16 -59.37 -18.29 6.69
N ARG A 17 -58.86 -17.93 7.88
CA ARG A 17 -57.49 -17.41 7.99
C ARG A 17 -56.53 -18.51 7.54
N SER A 18 -55.77 -18.23 6.49
CA SER A 18 -54.55 -18.98 6.16
C SER A 18 -53.67 -19.05 7.42
N PRO A 19 -53.02 -20.19 7.71
CA PRO A 19 -52.10 -20.25 8.82
C PRO A 19 -50.98 -19.24 8.57
N GLU A 20 -50.85 -18.30 9.49
CA GLU A 20 -49.77 -17.34 9.56
C GLU A 20 -48.46 -18.14 9.63
N ILE A 21 -47.62 -18.01 8.61
CA ILE A 21 -46.31 -18.63 8.56
C ILE A 21 -45.53 -18.06 9.73
N ALA A 22 -45.25 -18.91 10.73
CA ALA A 22 -44.44 -18.55 11.88
C ALA A 22 -43.10 -18.02 11.38
N THR A 23 -42.88 -16.72 11.51
CA THR A 23 -41.58 -16.09 11.27
C THR A 23 -40.66 -16.52 12.40
N THR A 24 -39.98 -17.64 12.22
CA THR A 24 -38.90 -18.06 13.12
C THR A 24 -37.91 -16.92 13.24
N THR A 25 -37.85 -16.31 14.43
CA THR A 25 -36.86 -15.33 14.87
C THR A 25 -35.50 -16.01 15.06
N GLY A 26 -35.05 -16.75 14.05
CA GLY A 26 -33.70 -17.28 13.94
C GLY A 26 -32.90 -16.32 13.08
N ASN A 27 -31.63 -16.12 13.43
CA ASN A 27 -30.72 -15.24 12.69
C ASN A 27 -30.59 -15.74 11.24
N THR A 28 -31.38 -15.18 10.30
CA THR A 28 -31.52 -15.65 8.90
C THR A 28 -30.15 -15.84 8.26
N PHE A 29 -29.25 -14.89 8.51
CA PHE A 29 -27.86 -14.92 8.06
C PHE A 29 -27.07 -16.13 8.59
N GLY A 30 -27.28 -16.51 9.86
CA GLY A 30 -26.66 -17.70 10.44
C GLY A 30 -27.16 -19.01 9.82
N CYS A 31 -28.42 -19.05 9.39
CA CYS A 31 -28.96 -20.19 8.63
C CYS A 31 -28.28 -20.29 7.26
N LEU A 32 -28.15 -19.17 6.54
CA LEU A 32 -27.46 -19.10 5.24
C LEU A 32 -26.00 -19.58 5.37
N ILE A 33 -25.27 -19.14 6.40
CA ILE A 33 -23.88 -19.57 6.63
C ILE A 33 -23.79 -21.07 6.93
N ARG A 34 -24.65 -21.59 7.83
CA ARG A 34 -24.64 -23.03 8.15
C ARG A 34 -24.93 -23.88 6.93
N PHE A 35 -25.87 -23.44 6.08
CA PHE A 35 -26.19 -24.10 4.83
C PHE A 35 -25.00 -24.07 3.85
N ALA A 36 -24.40 -22.89 3.64
CA ALA A 36 -23.21 -22.73 2.80
C ALA A 36 -22.05 -23.62 3.28
N LEU A 37 -21.78 -23.66 4.59
CA LEU A 37 -20.74 -24.49 5.18
C LEU A 37 -21.01 -25.99 5.00
N ALA A 38 -22.27 -26.43 5.17
CA ALA A 38 -22.66 -27.80 4.92
C ALA A 38 -22.45 -28.18 3.45
N ASN A 39 -22.70 -27.25 2.52
CA ASN A 39 -22.50 -27.46 1.10
C ASN A 39 -21.02 -27.57 0.72
N ILE A 40 -20.19 -26.69 1.26
CA ILE A 40 -18.72 -26.72 1.10
C ILE A 40 -18.16 -28.06 1.58
N ARG A 41 -18.62 -28.56 2.73
CA ARG A 41 -18.18 -29.86 3.29
C ARG A 41 -18.56 -31.06 2.42
N ARG A 42 -19.60 -30.96 1.58
CA ARG A 42 -20.00 -32.05 0.66
C ARG A 42 -19.08 -32.16 -0.56
N ARG A 43 -18.41 -31.07 -0.95
CA ARG A 43 -17.51 -31.03 -2.13
C ARG A 43 -16.20 -30.30 -1.79
N PRO A 44 -15.37 -30.87 -0.89
CA PRO A 44 -14.18 -30.18 -0.38
C PRO A 44 -13.13 -29.93 -1.45
N GLU A 45 -12.95 -30.85 -2.41
CA GLU A 45 -11.96 -30.72 -3.48
C GLU A 45 -12.16 -29.46 -4.31
N ARG A 46 -13.40 -29.21 -4.74
CA ARG A 46 -13.74 -28.03 -5.52
C ARG A 46 -13.49 -26.76 -4.73
N PHE A 47 -13.95 -26.71 -3.48
CA PHE A 47 -13.72 -25.57 -2.60
C PHE A 47 -12.22 -25.27 -2.46
N VAL A 48 -11.42 -26.29 -2.18
CA VAL A 48 -9.96 -26.14 -2.00
C VAL A 48 -9.30 -25.65 -3.29
N LEU A 49 -9.63 -26.23 -4.45
CA LEU A 49 -9.05 -25.81 -5.74
C LEU A 49 -9.40 -24.36 -6.08
N SER A 50 -10.66 -23.95 -5.87
CA SER A 50 -11.09 -22.56 -6.07
C SER A 50 -10.37 -21.60 -5.12
N VAL A 51 -10.32 -21.95 -3.84
CA VAL A 51 -9.66 -21.15 -2.81
C VAL A 51 -8.18 -21.00 -3.12
N LEU A 52 -7.48 -22.08 -3.48
CA LEU A 52 -6.04 -22.03 -3.78
C LEU A 52 -5.74 -21.17 -5.02
N GLY A 53 -6.52 -21.31 -6.10
CA GLY A 53 -6.31 -20.51 -7.31
C GLY A 53 -6.51 -19.02 -7.07
N ILE A 54 -7.58 -18.65 -6.34
CA ILE A 54 -7.86 -17.25 -5.98
C ILE A 54 -6.82 -16.74 -4.97
N ALA A 55 -6.48 -17.54 -3.95
CA ALA A 55 -5.50 -17.20 -2.93
C ALA A 55 -4.11 -16.97 -3.53
N LEU A 56 -3.69 -17.76 -4.52
CA LEU A 56 -2.40 -17.59 -5.20
C LEU A 56 -2.34 -16.25 -5.96
N ALA A 57 -3.41 -15.88 -6.65
CA ALA A 57 -3.48 -14.59 -7.33
C ALA A 57 -3.47 -13.42 -6.34
N ILE A 58 -4.26 -13.51 -5.26
CA ILE A 58 -4.25 -12.54 -4.16
C ILE A 58 -2.85 -12.45 -3.54
N ALA A 59 -2.19 -13.58 -3.31
CA ALA A 59 -0.85 -13.62 -2.73
C ALA A 59 0.15 -12.91 -3.63
N CYS A 60 0.16 -13.21 -4.93
CA CYS A 60 1.04 -12.57 -5.90
C CYS A 60 0.91 -11.04 -5.88
N VAL A 61 -0.33 -10.54 -5.93
CA VAL A 61 -0.60 -9.10 -5.90
C VAL A 61 -0.22 -8.48 -4.56
N THR A 62 -0.53 -9.17 -3.46
CA THR A 62 -0.21 -8.70 -2.10
C THR A 62 1.29 -8.63 -1.88
N VAL A 63 2.08 -9.61 -2.35
CA VAL A 63 3.54 -9.60 -2.28
C VAL A 63 4.09 -8.36 -2.99
N VAL A 64 3.72 -8.16 -4.27
CA VAL A 64 4.24 -7.02 -5.05
C VAL A 64 3.80 -5.68 -4.47
N ARG A 65 2.55 -5.58 -3.98
CA ARG A 65 2.06 -4.37 -3.31
C ARG A 65 2.73 -4.11 -1.97
N THR A 66 3.05 -5.15 -1.21
CA THR A 66 3.81 -5.03 0.05
C THR A 66 5.20 -4.49 -0.25
N ILE A 67 5.92 -5.08 -1.22
CA ILE A 67 7.23 -4.58 -1.66
C ILE A 67 7.11 -3.12 -2.11
N SER A 68 6.14 -2.80 -2.97
CA SER A 68 5.94 -1.43 -3.46
C SER A 68 5.68 -0.42 -2.34
N SER A 69 4.85 -0.76 -1.35
CA SER A 69 4.58 0.08 -0.19
C SER A 69 5.83 0.23 0.70
N SER A 70 6.58 -0.84 0.95
CA SER A 70 7.84 -0.76 1.72
C SER A 70 8.84 0.18 1.06
N PHE A 71 9.04 0.08 -0.25
CA PHE A 71 9.90 1.01 -0.99
C PHE A 71 9.38 2.46 -0.93
N ALA A 72 8.05 2.65 -0.96
CA ALA A 72 7.44 3.96 -0.77
C ALA A 72 7.77 4.54 0.61
N ILE A 73 7.59 3.75 1.67
CA ILE A 73 7.88 4.13 3.06
C ILE A 73 9.37 4.49 3.18
N THR A 74 10.26 3.64 2.69
CA THR A 74 11.70 3.90 2.65
C THR A 74 12.04 5.22 1.93
N GLY A 75 11.39 5.51 0.79
CA GLY A 75 11.58 6.77 0.08
C GLY A 75 11.13 7.99 0.89
N ALA A 76 9.98 7.91 1.56
CA ALA A 76 9.47 8.98 2.43
C ALA A 76 10.38 9.23 3.63
N ASP A 77 10.78 8.15 4.31
CA ASP A 77 11.64 8.19 5.49
C ASP A 77 13.02 8.76 5.13
N SER A 78 13.58 8.34 3.98
CA SER A 78 14.87 8.84 3.50
C SER A 78 14.85 10.35 3.25
N VAL A 79 13.76 10.86 2.65
CA VAL A 79 13.62 12.31 2.42
C VAL A 79 13.39 13.05 3.73
N THR A 80 12.59 12.50 4.65
CA THR A 80 12.35 13.11 5.96
C THR A 80 13.65 13.22 6.77
N ASP A 81 14.45 12.15 6.75
CA ASP A 81 15.77 12.09 7.36
C ASP A 81 16.75 13.12 6.76
N VAL A 82 16.68 13.35 5.44
CA VAL A 82 17.47 14.40 4.79
C VAL A 82 16.94 15.78 5.16
N LEU A 83 15.66 16.07 4.91
CA LEU A 83 15.10 17.42 5.00
C LEU A 83 15.11 17.97 6.43
N GLY A 84 14.77 17.15 7.43
CA GLY A 84 14.72 17.60 8.83
C GLY A 84 13.92 18.89 9.03
N GLY A 85 12.84 19.09 8.26
CA GLY A 85 12.01 20.30 8.28
C GLY A 85 12.49 21.47 7.42
N ALA A 86 13.49 21.29 6.56
CA ALA A 86 13.90 22.30 5.59
C ALA A 86 12.83 22.53 4.51
N GLN A 87 12.61 23.80 4.14
CA GLN A 87 11.62 24.20 3.14
C GLN A 87 12.13 24.00 1.71
N LEU A 88 13.44 24.08 1.48
CA LEU A 88 14.05 23.80 0.18
C LEU A 88 15.25 22.87 0.32
N TRP A 89 15.46 22.06 -0.71
CA TRP A 89 16.58 21.12 -0.79
C TRP A 89 17.34 21.31 -2.10
N ALA A 90 18.54 21.88 -2.03
CA ALA A 90 19.37 22.11 -3.20
C ALA A 90 20.34 20.93 -3.40
N VAL A 91 20.11 20.17 -4.46
CA VAL A 91 20.86 18.96 -4.81
C VAL A 91 21.92 19.24 -5.87
N PRO A 92 23.01 18.44 -5.92
CA PRO A 92 24.07 18.62 -6.89
C PRO A 92 23.59 18.32 -8.32
N ALA A 93 24.32 18.81 -9.33
CA ALA A 93 23.98 18.58 -10.74
C ALA A 93 24.06 17.09 -11.15
N ALA A 94 24.89 16.31 -10.46
CA ALA A 94 24.93 14.86 -10.62
C ALA A 94 23.72 14.15 -10.00
N GLY A 95 22.95 14.85 -9.15
CA GLY A 95 21.78 14.32 -8.47
C GLY A 95 22.06 13.63 -7.14
N VAL A 96 21.02 12.95 -6.68
CA VAL A 96 21.03 12.15 -5.47
C VAL A 96 20.37 10.81 -5.81
N HIS A 97 20.89 9.74 -5.23
CA HIS A 97 20.30 8.43 -5.38
C HIS A 97 20.11 7.78 -4.01
N TYR A 98 19.18 6.85 -3.96
CA TYR A 98 19.05 5.97 -2.81
C TYR A 98 19.95 4.75 -3.04
N ASP A 99 20.88 4.54 -2.12
CA ASP A 99 21.79 3.41 -2.12
C ASP A 99 21.22 2.32 -1.20
N SER A 100 21.00 1.13 -1.75
CA SER A 100 20.40 0.01 -1.03
C SER A 100 21.33 -0.64 0.00
N ASP A 101 22.65 -0.52 -0.18
CA ASP A 101 23.64 -1.14 0.70
C ASP A 101 23.78 -0.35 2.00
N VAL A 102 23.72 0.98 1.88
CA VAL A 102 23.72 1.87 3.07
C VAL A 102 22.33 2.23 3.57
N GLN A 103 21.29 1.97 2.78
CA GLN A 103 19.88 2.23 3.07
C GLN A 103 19.53 3.72 3.29
N ALA A 104 20.15 4.60 2.51
CA ALA A 104 19.94 6.04 2.63
C ALA A 104 20.13 6.77 1.29
N LEU A 105 19.68 8.03 1.24
CA LEU A 105 20.01 8.94 0.14
C LEU A 105 21.47 9.41 0.24
N VAL A 106 22.17 9.33 -0.88
CA VAL A 106 23.58 9.71 -1.04
C VAL A 106 23.70 10.74 -2.17
N ALA A 107 24.64 11.68 -2.04
CA ALA A 107 24.90 12.69 -3.06
C ALA A 107 25.86 12.17 -4.14
N ASP A 108 25.50 12.35 -5.41
CA ASP A 108 26.32 11.90 -6.55
C ASP A 108 27.39 12.90 -6.96
N GLY A 109 27.40 14.09 -6.34
CA GLY A 109 28.32 15.16 -6.70
C GLY A 109 28.46 16.23 -5.63
N PRO A 110 29.34 17.21 -5.85
CA PRO A 110 29.54 18.31 -4.94
C PRO A 110 28.29 19.19 -4.85
N ALA A 111 27.95 19.62 -3.64
CA ALA A 111 26.83 20.52 -3.42
C ALA A 111 26.95 21.78 -4.29
N PRO A 112 25.84 22.34 -4.80
CA PRO A 112 25.87 23.57 -5.59
C PRO A 112 26.61 24.71 -4.89
N ALA A 113 27.38 25.48 -5.66
CA ALA A 113 28.05 26.67 -5.16
C ALA A 113 27.03 27.82 -5.08
N ILE A 114 26.56 28.11 -3.86
CA ILE A 114 25.55 29.15 -3.60
C ILE A 114 26.07 30.16 -2.58
N THR A 115 25.65 31.41 -2.74
CA THR A 115 25.78 32.46 -1.72
C THR A 115 24.43 32.63 -1.05
N VAL A 116 24.35 32.34 0.24
CA VAL A 116 23.08 32.38 0.98
C VAL A 116 22.62 33.84 1.11
N PRO A 117 21.41 34.20 0.63
CA PRO A 117 20.89 35.56 0.77
C PRO A 117 20.60 35.92 2.23
N ASP A 118 20.62 37.21 2.56
CA ASP A 118 20.32 37.70 3.91
C ASP A 118 18.93 37.24 4.38
N GLY A 119 18.85 36.86 5.66
CA GLY A 119 17.62 36.37 6.29
C GLY A 119 17.31 34.88 6.04
N TRP A 120 18.01 34.23 5.11
CA TRP A 120 17.91 32.79 4.89
C TRP A 120 18.94 32.03 5.72
N ARG A 121 18.59 30.83 6.17
CA ARG A 121 19.53 29.90 6.80
C ARG A 121 19.72 28.70 5.88
N ALA A 122 20.95 28.43 5.45
CA ALA A 122 21.26 27.22 4.70
C ALA A 122 22.34 26.41 5.41
N VAL A 123 22.14 25.10 5.48
CA VAL A 123 23.06 24.15 6.10
C VAL A 123 23.60 23.23 5.01
N GLN A 124 24.92 23.30 4.77
CA GLN A 124 25.58 22.38 3.85
C GLN A 124 25.72 21.04 4.55
N THR A 125 25.21 19.98 3.94
CA THR A 125 25.39 18.62 4.43
C THR A 125 26.30 17.89 3.47
N ARG A 126 27.49 17.51 3.94
CA ARG A 126 28.33 16.56 3.19
C ARG A 126 27.65 15.19 3.24
N SER A 127 27.65 14.46 2.15
CA SER A 127 26.96 13.18 2.05
C SER A 127 27.75 12.22 1.17
N GLY A 128 27.91 10.98 1.62
CA GLY A 128 28.61 9.92 0.91
C GLY A 128 28.52 8.59 1.65
N VAL A 129 29.30 7.62 1.18
CA VAL A 129 29.44 6.30 1.81
C VAL A 129 30.80 6.20 2.48
N ALA A 130 30.83 5.67 3.70
CA ALA A 130 32.06 5.36 4.42
C ALA A 130 32.00 3.93 4.98
N MET A 131 33.15 3.40 5.40
CA MET A 131 33.25 2.08 6.02
C MET A 131 33.40 2.22 7.55
N VAL A 132 32.64 1.42 8.29
CA VAL A 132 32.83 1.17 9.72
C VAL A 132 33.09 -0.32 9.89
N GLY A 133 34.35 -0.69 10.13
CA GLY A 133 34.79 -2.08 9.97
C GLY A 133 34.52 -2.57 8.53
N ASP A 134 33.81 -3.67 8.41
CA ASP A 134 33.40 -4.25 7.11
C ASP A 134 32.01 -3.78 6.63
N THR A 135 31.40 -2.82 7.32
CA THR A 135 30.04 -2.35 7.00
C THR A 135 30.05 -0.99 6.32
N SER A 136 29.47 -0.91 5.13
CA SER A 136 29.20 0.36 4.44
C SER A 136 28.11 1.13 5.19
N VAL A 137 28.32 2.42 5.42
CA VAL A 137 27.38 3.30 6.13
C VAL A 137 27.21 4.63 5.41
N ALA A 138 26.00 5.18 5.46
CA ALA A 138 25.72 6.50 4.92
C ALA A 138 26.27 7.57 5.87
N LEU A 139 27.27 8.32 5.42
CA LEU A 139 27.93 9.34 6.20
C LEU A 139 27.39 10.72 5.85
N ARG A 140 27.07 11.51 6.88
CA ARG A 140 26.69 12.91 6.77
C ARG A 140 27.62 13.81 7.59
N GLY A 141 27.99 14.95 7.03
CA GLY A 141 28.78 15.98 7.72
C GLY A 141 27.93 17.17 8.12
N THR A 142 28.04 17.60 9.38
CA THR A 142 27.47 18.85 9.89
C THR A 142 28.42 19.54 10.86
N ASP A 143 28.35 20.87 10.94
CA ASP A 143 29.14 21.67 11.88
C ASP A 143 28.59 21.62 13.31
N GLU A 144 27.37 21.11 13.48
CA GLU A 144 26.70 20.96 14.78
C GLU A 144 27.21 19.76 15.58
N THR A 145 27.86 18.78 14.93
CA THR A 145 28.32 17.54 15.58
C THR A 145 29.77 17.68 16.06
N PRO A 146 30.07 17.42 17.35
CA PRO A 146 31.42 17.48 17.89
C PRO A 146 32.39 16.53 17.17
N SER A 147 33.66 16.92 17.03
CA SER A 147 34.67 16.16 16.27
C SER A 147 35.00 14.76 16.80
N GLY A 148 34.67 14.46 18.06
CA GLY A 148 34.87 13.15 18.69
C GLY A 148 33.61 12.30 18.81
N GLN A 149 32.49 12.73 18.20
CA GLN A 149 31.19 12.07 18.32
C GLN A 149 30.67 11.64 16.95
N ALA A 150 29.99 10.50 16.93
CA ALA A 150 29.20 10.03 15.80
C ALA A 150 27.74 9.89 16.23
N ASN A 151 26.87 10.68 15.62
CA ASN A 151 25.43 10.60 15.86
C ASN A 151 24.81 9.59 14.89
N LEU A 152 24.35 8.45 15.39
CA LEU A 152 23.78 7.37 14.58
C LEU A 152 22.27 7.35 14.73
N GLY A 153 21.54 7.22 13.62
CA GLY A 153 20.13 6.83 13.71
C GLY A 153 19.99 5.42 14.28
N THR A 154 18.87 5.14 14.96
CA THR A 154 18.63 3.84 15.61
C THR A 154 18.76 2.67 14.63
N GLY A 155 18.28 2.83 13.39
CA GLY A 155 18.36 1.79 12.38
C GLY A 155 19.80 1.42 12.00
N LEU A 156 20.70 2.41 11.95
CA LEU A 156 22.13 2.16 11.73
C LEU A 156 22.81 1.56 12.96
N ALA A 157 22.45 2.03 14.15
CA ALA A 157 22.98 1.51 15.41
C ALA A 157 22.67 0.01 15.58
N ASP A 158 21.43 -0.40 15.27
CA ASP A 158 21.02 -1.81 15.27
C ASP A 158 21.80 -2.62 14.23
N ARG A 159 22.04 -2.06 13.03
CA ARG A 159 22.79 -2.74 11.95
C ARG A 159 24.25 -2.96 12.30
N LEU A 160 24.86 -2.00 13.02
CA LEU A 160 26.23 -2.09 13.51
C LEU A 160 26.34 -2.85 14.84
N GLY A 161 25.22 -3.10 15.53
CA GLY A 161 25.20 -3.73 16.85
C GLY A 161 25.81 -2.86 17.94
N VAL A 162 25.66 -1.53 17.86
CA VAL A 162 26.24 -0.55 18.78
C VAL A 162 25.16 0.23 19.54
N ALA A 163 25.51 0.72 20.72
CA ALA A 163 24.67 1.54 21.58
C ALA A 163 25.32 2.90 21.88
N THR A 164 24.53 3.82 22.44
CA THR A 164 25.04 5.12 22.91
C THR A 164 26.12 4.90 23.96
N GLY A 165 27.27 5.54 23.77
CA GLY A 165 28.46 5.42 24.63
C GLY A 165 29.51 4.45 24.09
N ASP A 166 29.18 3.60 23.11
CA ASP A 166 30.15 2.74 22.44
C ASP A 166 31.13 3.56 21.61
N VAL A 167 32.24 2.93 21.21
CA VAL A 167 33.27 3.56 20.38
C VAL A 167 33.36 2.83 19.05
N ILE A 168 33.27 3.59 17.97
CA ILE A 168 33.49 3.08 16.60
C ILE A 168 34.75 3.70 16.01
N ASP A 169 35.40 2.97 15.12
CA ASP A 169 36.48 3.50 14.29
C ASP A 169 35.93 3.93 12.93
N LEU A 170 36.18 5.18 12.56
CA LEU A 170 35.78 5.75 11.28
C LEU A 170 36.97 6.48 10.66
N GLY A 171 37.56 5.89 9.62
CA GLY A 171 38.71 6.48 8.94
C GLY A 171 39.96 6.61 9.83
N GLY A 172 40.16 5.66 10.75
CA GLY A 172 41.27 5.65 11.70
C GLY A 172 41.10 6.63 12.87
N ARG A 173 39.86 7.06 13.15
CA ARG A 173 39.51 7.90 14.31
C ARG A 173 38.45 7.21 15.15
N SER A 174 38.72 7.12 16.45
CA SER A 174 37.77 6.66 17.44
C SER A 174 36.73 7.74 17.74
N LEU A 175 35.45 7.42 17.52
CA LEU A 175 34.31 8.30 17.78
C LEU A 175 33.39 7.66 18.81
N THR A 176 32.89 8.47 19.76
CA THR A 176 31.85 8.02 20.70
C THR A 176 30.50 8.04 20.01
N VAL A 177 29.80 6.91 20.05
CA VAL A 177 28.46 6.74 19.48
C VAL A 177 27.43 7.47 20.35
N ASN A 178 26.57 8.23 19.70
CA ASN A 178 25.35 8.76 20.27
C ASN A 178 24.19 8.38 19.37
N VAL A 179 23.27 7.55 19.87
CA VAL A 179 22.13 7.10 19.09
C VAL A 179 21.03 8.14 19.19
N ALA A 180 20.75 8.83 18.08
CA ALA A 180 19.76 9.90 17.99
C ALA A 180 19.07 9.88 16.61
N GLY A 181 17.74 9.95 16.62
CA GLY A 181 16.91 9.86 15.41
C GLY A 181 16.66 8.42 14.95
N THR A 182 15.80 8.25 13.95
CA THR A 182 15.28 6.93 13.52
C THR A 182 15.87 6.41 12.19
N GLY A 183 16.89 7.08 11.65
CA GLY A 183 17.43 6.83 10.30
C GLY A 183 18.53 5.77 10.20
N GLN A 184 19.01 5.57 8.96
CA GLN A 184 20.13 4.69 8.58
C GLN A 184 21.44 5.45 8.35
N SER A 185 21.47 6.75 8.67
CA SER A 185 22.62 7.62 8.47
C SER A 185 23.40 7.85 9.75
N MET A 186 24.71 8.06 9.59
CA MET A 186 25.62 8.52 10.63
C MET A 186 26.02 9.95 10.35
N THR A 187 25.92 10.81 11.35
CA THR A 187 26.32 12.21 11.26
C THR A 187 27.59 12.43 12.08
N VAL A 188 28.59 13.07 11.48
CA VAL A 188 29.88 13.42 12.10
C VAL A 188 30.21 14.89 11.82
N SER A 189 31.29 15.39 12.44
CA SER A 189 31.79 16.74 12.13
C SER A 189 32.09 16.92 10.63
N SER A 190 31.78 18.09 10.07
CA SER A 190 32.02 18.41 8.65
C SER A 190 33.46 18.17 8.20
N ALA A 191 34.44 18.45 9.08
CA ALA A 191 35.86 18.24 8.78
C ALA A 191 36.19 16.76 8.54
N LEU A 192 35.65 15.86 9.36
CA LEU A 192 35.84 14.42 9.19
C LEU A 192 35.09 13.92 7.96
N ALA A 193 33.84 14.33 7.78
CA ALA A 193 33.06 13.95 6.59
C ALA A 193 33.78 14.35 5.30
N ARG A 194 34.30 15.57 5.21
CA ARG A 194 35.06 16.03 4.03
C ARG A 194 36.29 15.16 3.75
N SER A 195 36.99 14.69 4.79
CA SER A 195 38.17 13.84 4.59
C SER A 195 37.84 12.44 4.07
N LEU A 196 36.61 11.96 4.29
CA LEU A 196 36.18 10.61 3.93
C LEU A 196 35.38 10.56 2.63
N VAL A 197 34.46 11.50 2.45
CA VAL A 197 33.51 11.53 1.32
C VAL A 197 33.72 12.72 0.39
N GLY A 198 34.79 13.50 0.56
CA GLY A 198 35.11 14.64 -0.28
C GLY A 198 34.08 15.77 -0.17
N ASP A 199 33.83 16.46 -1.29
CA ASP A 199 32.91 17.60 -1.34
C ASP A 199 31.45 17.23 -1.67
N HIS A 200 31.17 15.93 -1.85
CA HIS A 200 29.84 15.41 -2.14
C HIS A 200 28.82 15.87 -1.08
N GLY A 201 27.64 16.31 -1.50
CA GLY A 201 26.63 16.79 -0.58
C GLY A 201 25.51 17.60 -1.22
N TRP A 202 24.69 18.20 -0.37
CA TRP A 202 23.56 19.06 -0.74
C TRP A 202 23.39 20.18 0.28
N TRP A 203 22.46 21.10 0.00
CA TRP A 203 22.05 22.14 0.93
C TRP A 203 20.63 21.92 1.41
N ARG A 204 20.44 22.11 2.72
CA ARG A 204 19.11 22.23 3.34
C ARG A 204 18.88 23.69 3.64
N VAL A 205 17.81 24.25 3.11
CA VAL A 205 17.53 25.68 3.20
C VAL A 205 16.26 25.89 4.01
N TYR A 206 16.37 26.76 4.99
CA TYR A 206 15.31 27.16 5.89
C TYR A 206 14.88 28.59 5.53
N ALA A 207 13.57 28.76 5.37
CA ALA A 207 12.97 30.04 5.06
C ALA A 207 13.19 31.06 6.19
N PRO A 208 13.14 32.37 5.89
CA PRO A 208 13.03 33.41 6.92
C PRO A 208 11.82 33.17 7.84
N ALA A 209 11.95 33.59 9.09
CA ALA A 209 10.90 33.38 10.09
C ALA A 209 9.56 34.00 9.65
N GLY A 210 8.49 33.20 9.68
CA GLY A 210 7.14 33.61 9.27
C GLY A 210 6.81 33.37 7.78
N GLU A 211 7.79 32.97 6.97
CA GLU A 211 7.60 32.64 5.55
C GLU A 211 7.63 31.13 5.26
N GLU A 212 7.69 30.27 6.28
CA GLU A 212 7.95 28.82 6.14
C GLU A 212 6.92 28.08 5.28
N HIS A 213 5.72 28.66 5.11
CA HIS A 213 4.62 28.11 4.32
C HIS A 213 4.36 28.86 3.02
N SER A 214 5.23 29.81 2.65
CA SER A 214 5.10 30.56 1.41
C SER A 214 5.35 29.68 0.19
N ARG A 215 4.50 29.82 -0.83
CA ARG A 215 4.65 29.10 -2.11
C ARG A 215 5.64 29.74 -3.06
N GLU A 216 6.17 30.92 -2.72
CA GLU A 216 7.13 31.65 -3.55
C GLU A 216 8.59 31.40 -3.13
N LEU A 217 8.83 30.63 -2.05
CA LEU A 217 10.17 30.41 -1.48
C LEU A 217 11.18 29.94 -2.52
N ALA A 218 10.84 28.92 -3.31
CA ALA A 218 11.74 28.33 -4.28
C ALA A 218 12.06 29.26 -5.45
N LYS A 219 11.13 30.14 -5.82
CA LYS A 219 11.33 31.14 -6.86
C LYS A 219 12.22 32.27 -6.35
N THR A 220 11.95 32.79 -5.16
CA THR A 220 12.73 33.86 -4.54
C THR A 220 14.17 33.42 -4.27
N PHE A 221 14.34 32.28 -3.60
CA PHE A 221 15.66 31.75 -3.30
C PHE A 221 16.41 31.32 -4.56
N GLY A 222 15.73 30.59 -5.47
CA GLY A 222 16.31 30.14 -6.73
C GLY A 222 16.82 31.28 -7.61
N ALA A 223 16.06 32.38 -7.72
CA ALA A 223 16.49 33.57 -8.44
C ALA A 223 17.70 34.25 -7.78
N ALA A 224 17.78 34.26 -6.45
CA ALA A 224 18.88 34.87 -5.72
C ALA A 224 20.19 34.08 -5.85
N VAL A 225 20.12 32.75 -5.89
CA VAL A 225 21.30 31.87 -5.98
C VAL A 225 21.61 31.37 -7.40
N GLY A 226 20.77 31.71 -8.38
CA GLY A 226 20.96 31.32 -9.78
C GLY A 226 20.76 29.83 -10.06
N LEU A 227 19.88 29.16 -9.30
CA LEU A 227 19.55 27.74 -9.50
C LEU A 227 18.11 27.55 -9.98
N PRO A 228 17.86 26.60 -10.90
CA PRO A 228 16.50 26.22 -11.24
C PRO A 228 15.82 25.57 -10.02
N SER A 229 14.50 25.70 -9.95
CA SER A 229 13.71 25.11 -8.86
C SER A 229 12.44 24.43 -9.36
N THR A 230 12.02 23.39 -8.63
CA THR A 230 10.83 22.59 -8.96
C THR A 230 10.22 21.98 -7.69
N ALA A 231 8.90 21.87 -7.64
CA ALA A 231 8.18 21.12 -6.60
C ALA A 231 7.90 19.67 -7.02
N ASP A 232 8.31 19.27 -8.22
CA ASP A 232 8.13 17.92 -8.76
C ASP A 232 9.41 17.11 -8.52
N PRO A 233 9.38 16.09 -7.64
CA PRO A 233 10.55 15.26 -7.36
C PRO A 233 10.97 14.35 -8.51
N SER A 234 10.14 14.21 -9.56
CA SER A 234 10.49 13.42 -10.75
C SER A 234 11.45 14.13 -11.69
N VAL A 235 11.56 15.46 -11.57
CA VAL A 235 12.49 16.27 -12.36
C VAL A 235 13.89 16.05 -11.83
N LEU A 236 14.78 15.58 -12.69
CA LEU A 236 16.20 15.40 -12.38
C LEU A 236 16.99 16.68 -12.69
N PRO A 237 18.11 16.93 -11.98
CA PRO A 237 19.02 18.01 -12.33
C PRO A 237 19.56 17.84 -13.77
N GLU A 238 19.84 18.96 -14.43
CA GLU A 238 20.42 18.95 -15.77
C GLU A 238 21.87 18.43 -15.71
N ALA A 239 22.21 17.47 -16.57
CA ALA A 239 23.54 16.89 -16.62
C ALA A 239 24.59 17.95 -16.96
N GLY A 240 25.56 18.17 -16.08
CA GLY A 240 26.58 19.21 -16.23
C GLY A 240 26.11 20.63 -15.86
N GLY A 241 24.89 20.79 -15.34
CA GLY A 241 24.38 22.05 -14.83
C GLY A 241 24.97 22.46 -13.48
N SER A 242 24.35 23.46 -12.83
CA SER A 242 24.76 23.99 -11.52
C SER A 242 24.10 23.30 -10.32
N GLY A 243 23.04 22.51 -10.54
CA GLY A 243 22.24 21.86 -9.52
C GLY A 243 20.75 22.12 -9.70
N LEU A 244 19.95 21.67 -8.73
CA LEU A 244 18.50 21.86 -8.74
C LEU A 244 18.00 22.08 -7.31
N ILE A 245 17.01 22.97 -7.15
CA ILE A 245 16.31 23.15 -5.88
C ILE A 245 14.97 22.41 -5.92
N TYR A 246 14.78 21.47 -5.02
CA TYR A 246 13.47 20.92 -4.72
C TYR A 246 12.73 21.80 -3.72
N ASP A 247 11.53 22.23 -4.10
CA ASP A 247 10.59 22.94 -3.23
C ASP A 247 9.74 21.94 -2.46
N THR A 248 9.92 21.88 -1.14
CA THR A 248 9.25 20.90 -0.28
C THR A 248 7.90 21.39 0.24
N VAL A 249 7.67 22.70 0.15
CA VAL A 249 6.48 23.40 0.67
C VAL A 249 5.51 23.73 -0.45
N GLY A 250 6.04 24.15 -1.60
CA GLY A 250 5.27 24.60 -2.75
C GLY A 250 4.69 23.47 -3.59
N GLY A 251 4.34 23.84 -4.83
CA GLY A 251 3.70 22.95 -5.79
C GLY A 251 2.16 22.96 -5.76
N SER A 252 1.59 22.23 -6.72
CA SER A 252 0.14 22.05 -6.86
C SER A 252 -0.28 20.68 -6.33
N GLY A 253 -1.52 20.61 -5.84
CA GLY A 253 -2.16 19.37 -5.37
C GLY A 253 -2.16 19.18 -3.85
N PRO A 254 -2.85 18.12 -3.37
CA PRO A 254 -3.05 17.85 -1.95
C PRO A 254 -1.90 17.06 -1.30
N LEU A 255 -0.92 16.58 -2.07
CA LEU A 255 0.15 15.72 -1.59
C LEU A 255 1.40 16.54 -1.21
N THR A 256 2.04 16.17 -0.10
CA THR A 256 3.33 16.76 0.32
C THR A 256 4.47 16.28 -0.57
N PHE A 257 5.61 16.94 -0.50
CA PHE A 257 6.80 16.54 -1.26
C PHE A 257 7.26 15.12 -0.93
N GLU A 258 7.27 14.72 0.35
CA GLU A 258 7.63 13.38 0.80
C GLU A 258 6.69 12.33 0.20
N GLN A 259 5.39 12.62 0.12
CA GLN A 259 4.41 11.73 -0.50
C GLN A 259 4.63 11.60 -2.01
N LYS A 260 4.93 12.70 -2.70
CA LYS A 260 5.27 12.68 -4.13
C LYS A 260 6.56 11.92 -4.39
N PHE A 261 7.59 12.12 -3.57
CA PHE A 261 8.87 11.43 -3.69
C PHE A 261 8.72 9.93 -3.40
N SER A 262 7.98 9.57 -2.35
CA SER A 262 7.58 8.20 -2.01
C SER A 262 6.87 7.49 -3.17
N ALA A 263 6.02 8.22 -3.91
CA ALA A 263 5.34 7.70 -5.08
C ALA A 263 6.31 7.30 -6.21
N LEU A 264 7.47 7.94 -6.33
CA LEU A 264 8.49 7.55 -7.33
C LEU A 264 9.09 6.18 -7.02
N PHE A 265 9.29 5.87 -5.73
CA PHE A 265 9.83 4.57 -5.29
C PHE A 265 8.83 3.44 -5.50
N SER A 266 7.58 3.64 -5.07
CA SER A 266 6.50 2.67 -5.31
C SER A 266 6.19 2.49 -6.80
N GLY A 267 6.28 3.57 -7.57
CA GLY A 267 6.13 3.60 -9.02
C GLY A 267 7.14 2.69 -9.72
N LYS A 268 8.42 2.75 -9.34
CA LYS A 268 9.47 1.86 -9.88
C LYS A 268 9.13 0.38 -9.72
N VAL A 269 8.59 -0.02 -8.55
CA VAL A 269 8.19 -1.42 -8.33
C VAL A 269 6.96 -1.78 -9.17
N THR A 270 5.96 -0.90 -9.22
CA THR A 270 4.69 -1.19 -9.93
C THR A 270 4.86 -1.20 -11.45
N SER A 271 5.77 -0.39 -12.01
CA SER A 271 6.08 -0.37 -13.44
C SER A 271 7.11 -1.42 -13.85
N SER A 272 7.76 -2.09 -12.89
CA SER A 272 8.73 -3.15 -13.17
C SER A 272 8.09 -4.44 -13.71
N THR A 273 8.94 -5.37 -14.14
CA THR A 273 8.53 -6.74 -14.51
C THR A 273 7.74 -7.43 -13.39
N LEU A 274 8.07 -7.18 -12.11
CA LEU A 274 7.31 -7.73 -10.98
C LEU A 274 5.87 -7.19 -10.93
N GLY A 275 5.72 -5.88 -11.18
CA GLY A 275 4.41 -5.24 -11.30
C GLY A 275 3.58 -5.81 -12.46
N LEU A 276 4.22 -6.07 -13.60
CA LEU A 276 3.57 -6.72 -14.74
C LEU A 276 3.12 -8.14 -14.41
N ILE A 277 3.99 -8.95 -13.78
CA ILE A 277 3.67 -10.33 -13.36
C ILE A 277 2.48 -10.32 -12.38
N SER A 278 2.49 -9.42 -11.39
CA SER A 278 1.38 -9.25 -10.45
C SER A 278 0.07 -8.88 -11.17
N THR A 279 0.13 -7.99 -12.15
CA THR A 279 -1.05 -7.57 -12.91
C THR A 279 -1.63 -8.73 -13.72
N VAL A 280 -0.78 -9.51 -14.40
CA VAL A 280 -1.20 -10.72 -15.12
C VAL A 280 -1.76 -11.76 -14.15
N GLY A 281 -1.12 -11.94 -13.00
CA GLY A 281 -1.57 -12.84 -11.93
C GLY A 281 -2.96 -12.47 -11.40
N LEU A 282 -3.24 -11.17 -11.22
CA LEU A 282 -4.56 -10.67 -10.82
C LEU A 282 -5.63 -11.04 -11.86
N VAL A 283 -5.35 -10.77 -13.13
CA VAL A 283 -6.28 -11.10 -14.24
C VAL A 283 -6.54 -12.61 -14.29
N LEU A 284 -5.48 -13.42 -14.17
CA LEU A 284 -5.61 -14.87 -14.17
C LEU A 284 -6.43 -15.38 -12.96
N GLY A 285 -6.20 -14.82 -11.78
CA GLY A 285 -6.98 -15.13 -10.58
C GLY A 285 -8.46 -14.82 -10.73
N PHE A 286 -8.76 -13.67 -11.35
CA PHE A 286 -10.13 -13.28 -11.66
C PHE A 286 -10.79 -14.26 -12.64
N VAL A 287 -10.08 -14.66 -13.70
CA VAL A 287 -10.57 -15.66 -14.66
C VAL A 287 -10.83 -17.00 -13.97
N ILE A 288 -9.90 -17.47 -13.12
CA ILE A 288 -10.04 -18.70 -12.34
C ILE A 288 -11.29 -18.64 -11.44
N ALA A 289 -11.51 -17.51 -10.76
CA ALA A 289 -12.70 -17.31 -9.93
C ALA A 289 -13.99 -17.46 -10.76
N VAL A 290 -14.10 -16.69 -11.84
CA VAL A 290 -15.30 -16.68 -12.71
C VAL A 290 -15.54 -18.07 -13.31
N SER A 291 -14.52 -18.72 -13.86
CA SER A 291 -14.64 -20.06 -14.44
C SER A 291 -15.09 -21.10 -13.42
N SER A 292 -14.52 -21.04 -12.21
CA SER A 292 -14.90 -21.93 -11.11
C SER A 292 -16.37 -21.76 -10.69
N PHE A 293 -16.85 -20.51 -10.58
CA PHE A 293 -18.24 -20.23 -10.22
C PHE A 293 -19.21 -20.60 -11.34
N LEU A 294 -18.87 -20.35 -12.60
CA LEU A 294 -19.68 -20.77 -13.74
C LEU A 294 -19.85 -22.29 -13.76
N ALA A 295 -18.77 -23.04 -13.53
CA ALA A 295 -18.85 -24.48 -13.39
C ALA A 295 -19.76 -24.89 -12.20
N ALA A 296 -19.74 -24.13 -11.10
CA ALA A 296 -20.54 -24.44 -9.92
C ALA A 296 -22.03 -24.27 -10.15
N VAL A 297 -22.39 -23.20 -10.87
CA VAL A 297 -23.75 -22.94 -11.30
C VAL A 297 -24.22 -23.99 -12.31
N ALA A 298 -23.35 -24.39 -13.25
CA ALA A 298 -23.68 -25.40 -14.25
C ALA A 298 -23.98 -26.78 -13.63
N GLU A 299 -23.15 -27.23 -12.68
CA GLU A 299 -23.35 -28.51 -11.98
C GLU A 299 -24.65 -28.57 -11.18
N ARG A 300 -25.13 -27.43 -10.67
CA ARG A 300 -26.35 -27.34 -9.84
C ARG A 300 -27.56 -26.77 -10.61
N LYS A 301 -27.46 -26.62 -11.93
CA LYS A 301 -28.51 -26.00 -12.78
C LYS A 301 -29.90 -26.62 -12.56
N ARG A 302 -29.97 -27.95 -12.42
CA ARG A 302 -31.22 -28.67 -12.17
C ARG A 302 -31.79 -28.40 -10.78
N GLU A 303 -30.94 -28.27 -9.76
CA GLU A 303 -31.35 -27.93 -8.39
C GLU A 303 -31.98 -26.53 -8.35
N PHE A 304 -31.35 -25.56 -9.03
CA PHE A 304 -31.90 -24.21 -9.21
C PHE A 304 -33.26 -24.23 -9.93
N GLY A 305 -33.39 -25.04 -10.99
CA GLY A 305 -34.66 -25.18 -11.72
C GLY A 305 -35.82 -25.70 -10.87
N ILE A 306 -35.55 -26.64 -9.95
CA ILE A 306 -36.56 -27.18 -9.01
C ILE A 306 -36.94 -26.13 -7.97
N MET A 307 -35.99 -25.39 -7.41
CA MET A 307 -36.31 -24.37 -6.40
C MET A 307 -37.03 -23.17 -7.01
N SER A 308 -36.66 -22.76 -8.22
CA SER A 308 -37.36 -21.68 -8.94
C SER A 308 -38.82 -22.05 -9.28
N SER A 309 -39.14 -23.32 -9.54
CA SER A 309 -40.53 -23.74 -9.80
C SER A 309 -41.40 -23.77 -8.54
N ILE A 310 -40.80 -23.83 -7.35
CA ILE A 310 -41.48 -23.76 -6.05
C ILE A 310 -41.55 -22.31 -5.53
N GLY A 311 -40.95 -21.35 -6.24
CA GLY A 311 -40.95 -19.93 -5.88
C GLY A 311 -39.82 -19.50 -4.94
N LEU A 312 -38.78 -20.31 -4.77
CA LEU A 312 -37.64 -20.05 -3.88
C LEU A 312 -36.40 -19.49 -4.61
N ALA A 313 -36.60 -18.80 -5.75
CA ALA A 313 -35.50 -18.33 -6.59
C ALA A 313 -34.57 -17.33 -5.86
N ASP A 314 -35.15 -16.43 -5.05
CA ASP A 314 -34.40 -15.40 -4.32
C ASP A 314 -33.60 -15.99 -3.16
N GLU A 315 -34.19 -16.88 -2.34
CA GLU A 315 -33.46 -17.62 -1.29
C GLU A 315 -32.22 -18.33 -1.84
N VAL A 316 -32.36 -18.92 -3.03
CA VAL A 316 -31.28 -19.67 -3.64
C VAL A 316 -30.15 -18.79 -4.17
N LEU A 317 -30.49 -17.59 -4.67
CA LEU A 317 -29.50 -16.56 -4.94
C LEU A 317 -28.70 -16.22 -3.68
N TYR A 318 -29.38 -16.00 -2.54
CA TYR A 318 -28.71 -15.67 -1.28
C TYR A 318 -27.82 -16.81 -0.77
N PHE A 319 -28.27 -18.07 -0.84
CA PHE A 319 -27.43 -19.22 -0.47
C PHE A 319 -26.14 -19.28 -1.30
N PHE A 320 -26.25 -19.10 -2.62
CA PHE A 320 -25.08 -19.11 -3.50
C PHE A 320 -24.17 -17.90 -3.25
N LEU A 321 -24.75 -16.72 -3.04
CA LEU A 321 -23.98 -15.50 -2.77
C LEU A 321 -23.18 -15.63 -1.47
N VAL A 322 -23.78 -16.20 -0.42
CA VAL A 322 -23.08 -16.48 0.85
C VAL A 322 -21.99 -17.55 0.68
N GLU A 323 -22.26 -18.64 -0.05
CA GLU A 323 -21.24 -19.66 -0.37
C GLU A 323 -20.05 -19.04 -1.11
N SER A 324 -20.32 -18.21 -2.10
CA SER A 324 -19.30 -17.51 -2.89
C SER A 324 -18.52 -16.49 -2.07
N ALA A 325 -19.21 -15.71 -1.23
CA ALA A 325 -18.58 -14.76 -0.31
C ALA A 325 -17.64 -15.47 0.67
N MET A 326 -18.04 -16.63 1.21
CA MET A 326 -17.17 -17.44 2.07
C MET A 326 -15.91 -17.89 1.33
N VAL A 327 -16.03 -18.36 0.08
CA VAL A 327 -14.88 -18.74 -0.76
C VAL A 327 -13.93 -17.54 -0.94
N PHE A 328 -14.44 -16.36 -1.30
CA PHE A 328 -13.63 -15.17 -1.49
C PHE A 328 -12.94 -14.70 -0.21
N VAL A 329 -13.65 -14.71 0.93
CA VAL A 329 -13.08 -14.32 2.23
C VAL A 329 -11.97 -15.29 2.64
N VAL A 330 -12.20 -16.60 2.51
CA VAL A 330 -11.18 -17.60 2.85
C VAL A 330 -9.98 -17.49 1.91
N ALA A 331 -10.19 -17.35 0.61
CA ALA A 331 -9.11 -17.16 -0.35
C ALA A 331 -8.31 -15.88 -0.09
N TYR A 332 -8.99 -14.79 0.28
CA TYR A 332 -8.34 -13.54 0.67
C TYR A 332 -7.47 -13.71 1.91
N VAL A 333 -8.00 -14.29 2.98
CA VAL A 333 -7.23 -14.53 4.21
C VAL A 333 -6.03 -15.42 3.92
N VAL A 334 -6.22 -16.55 3.23
CA VAL A 334 -5.12 -17.47 2.89
C VAL A 334 -4.08 -16.79 2.00
N GLY A 335 -4.51 -16.04 0.98
CA GLY A 335 -3.60 -15.35 0.07
C GLY A 335 -2.80 -14.25 0.75
N VAL A 336 -3.45 -13.42 1.57
CA VAL A 336 -2.79 -12.30 2.28
C VAL A 336 -1.84 -12.79 3.37
N VAL A 337 -2.24 -13.82 4.14
CA VAL A 337 -1.36 -14.43 5.14
C VAL A 337 -0.18 -15.12 4.45
N GLY A 338 -0.43 -15.89 3.38
CA GLY A 338 0.62 -16.53 2.60
C GLY A 338 1.61 -15.53 2.01
N ALA A 339 1.13 -14.38 1.49
CA ALA A 339 1.98 -13.30 1.03
C ALA A 339 2.83 -12.69 2.15
N GLY A 340 2.25 -12.43 3.31
CA GLY A 340 2.97 -11.89 4.47
C GLY A 340 4.10 -12.82 4.91
N VAL A 341 3.81 -14.12 5.04
CA VAL A 341 4.82 -15.14 5.35
C VAL A 341 5.91 -15.20 4.27
N ALA A 342 5.52 -15.20 2.99
CA ALA A 342 6.49 -15.23 1.90
C ALA A 342 7.43 -14.02 1.90
N VAL A 343 6.91 -12.80 2.08
CA VAL A 343 7.74 -11.58 2.14
C VAL A 343 8.66 -11.61 3.36
N ALA A 344 8.15 -12.01 4.52
CA ALA A 344 8.94 -12.07 5.76
C ALA A 344 10.11 -13.07 5.66
N LEU A 345 9.92 -14.20 4.98
CA LEU A 345 10.96 -15.22 4.83
C LEU A 345 11.96 -14.91 3.71
N VAL A 346 11.51 -14.30 2.61
CA VAL A 346 12.36 -14.08 1.42
C VAL A 346 13.10 -12.75 1.50
N ILE A 347 12.49 -11.68 2.03
CA ILE A 347 13.07 -10.34 2.07
C ILE A 347 12.77 -9.67 3.43
N PRO A 348 13.36 -10.17 4.53
CA PRO A 348 13.05 -9.69 5.88
C PRO A 348 13.33 -8.18 6.07
N GLY A 349 14.33 -7.63 5.37
CA GLY A 349 14.73 -6.23 5.50
C GLY A 349 13.69 -5.20 5.03
N ILE A 350 12.71 -5.60 4.21
CA ILE A 350 11.62 -4.72 3.75
C ILE A 350 10.25 -5.18 4.23
N ALA A 351 10.18 -6.23 5.05
CA ALA A 351 8.94 -6.83 5.52
C ALA A 351 8.34 -6.04 6.69
N THR A 352 7.69 -4.92 6.41
CA THR A 352 7.02 -4.12 7.44
C THR A 352 5.55 -4.50 7.58
N PRO A 353 5.01 -4.65 8.82
CA PRO A 353 3.59 -4.93 9.04
C PRO A 353 2.68 -3.85 8.45
N THR A 354 3.14 -2.60 8.44
CA THR A 354 2.41 -1.46 7.86
C THR A 354 2.26 -1.59 6.35
N ALA A 355 3.33 -1.93 5.62
CA ALA A 355 3.26 -2.15 4.18
C ALA A 355 2.37 -3.33 3.81
N TRP A 356 2.48 -4.43 4.55
CA TRP A 356 1.62 -5.60 4.36
C TRP A 356 0.15 -5.27 4.63
N ALA A 357 -0.16 -4.54 5.70
CA ALA A 357 -1.53 -4.14 6.03
C ALA A 357 -2.12 -3.20 4.96
N GLN A 358 -1.34 -2.24 4.46
CA GLN A 358 -1.75 -1.38 3.34
C GLN A 358 -2.03 -2.18 2.07
N ALA A 359 -1.15 -3.13 1.73
CA ALA A 359 -1.33 -4.01 0.58
C ALA A 359 -2.59 -4.88 0.72
N ALA A 360 -2.80 -5.48 1.90
CA ALA A 360 -3.97 -6.27 2.23
C ALA A 360 -5.26 -5.44 2.06
N ALA A 361 -5.32 -4.25 2.67
CA ALA A 361 -6.46 -3.35 2.56
C ALA A 361 -6.77 -2.95 1.11
N MET A 362 -5.72 -2.67 0.32
CA MET A 362 -5.87 -2.35 -1.10
C MET A 362 -6.46 -3.53 -1.88
N VAL A 363 -6.00 -4.76 -1.64
CA VAL A 363 -6.56 -5.96 -2.29
C VAL A 363 -7.98 -6.24 -1.82
N ALA A 364 -8.29 -6.01 -0.55
CA ALA A 364 -9.64 -6.16 0.01
C ALA A 364 -10.66 -5.27 -0.70
N ALA A 365 -10.26 -4.07 -1.13
CA ALA A 365 -11.12 -3.15 -1.86
C ALA A 365 -11.66 -3.73 -3.19
N PHE A 366 -11.01 -4.75 -3.75
CA PHE A 366 -11.47 -5.45 -4.96
C PHE A 366 -12.45 -6.59 -4.69
N LEU A 367 -12.62 -7.03 -3.44
CA LEU A 367 -13.52 -8.14 -3.09
C LEU A 367 -14.97 -7.90 -3.50
N PRO A 368 -15.57 -6.70 -3.30
CA PRO A 368 -16.93 -6.44 -3.75
C PRO A 368 -17.08 -6.58 -5.27
N ALA A 369 -16.11 -6.05 -6.04
CA ALA A 369 -16.12 -6.16 -7.49
C ALA A 369 -16.00 -7.63 -7.94
N MET A 370 -15.13 -8.42 -7.31
CA MET A 370 -15.01 -9.85 -7.57
C MET A 370 -16.27 -10.63 -7.21
N ALA A 371 -16.94 -10.30 -6.10
CA ALA A 371 -18.19 -10.94 -5.71
C ALA A 371 -19.31 -10.65 -6.72
N ILE A 372 -19.41 -9.39 -7.18
CA ILE A 372 -20.41 -8.99 -8.18
C ILE A 372 -20.17 -9.72 -9.51
N VAL A 373 -18.96 -9.65 -10.07
CA VAL A 373 -18.73 -10.20 -11.41
C VAL A 373 -18.57 -11.72 -11.38
N GLY A 374 -17.91 -12.25 -10.34
CA GLY A 374 -17.61 -13.68 -10.22
C GLY A 374 -18.78 -14.53 -9.76
N ALA A 375 -19.67 -14.01 -8.90
CA ALA A 375 -20.76 -14.79 -8.32
C ALA A 375 -22.15 -14.28 -8.71
N LEU A 376 -22.41 -12.97 -8.59
CA LEU A 376 -23.74 -12.42 -8.82
C LEU A 376 -24.17 -12.49 -10.30
N VAL A 377 -23.30 -12.10 -11.23
CA VAL A 377 -23.62 -12.08 -12.67
C VAL A 377 -23.98 -13.48 -13.22
N PRO A 378 -23.21 -14.55 -12.95
CA PRO A 378 -23.55 -15.90 -13.40
C PRO A 378 -24.91 -16.40 -12.88
N VAL A 379 -25.19 -16.20 -11.59
CA VAL A 379 -26.44 -16.70 -10.99
C VAL A 379 -27.63 -15.89 -11.47
N HIS A 380 -27.51 -14.57 -11.55
CA HIS A 380 -28.59 -13.73 -12.02
C HIS A 380 -28.99 -14.12 -13.46
N ARG A 381 -28.00 -14.36 -14.34
CA ARG A 381 -28.27 -14.86 -15.70
C ARG A 381 -28.94 -16.23 -15.72
N LEU A 382 -28.65 -17.11 -14.75
CA LEU A 382 -29.28 -18.42 -14.65
C LEU A 382 -30.76 -18.31 -14.22
N LEU A 383 -31.04 -17.48 -13.21
CA LEU A 383 -32.40 -17.31 -12.65
C LEU A 383 -33.37 -16.61 -13.61
N GLN A 384 -32.86 -15.87 -14.60
CA GLN A 384 -33.67 -15.30 -15.69
C GLN A 384 -34.13 -16.33 -16.73
N GLN A 385 -33.58 -17.55 -16.73
CA GLN A 385 -34.02 -18.61 -17.64
C GLN A 385 -35.33 -19.24 -17.14
N ARG A 386 -36.19 -19.69 -18.06
CA ARG A 386 -37.47 -20.31 -17.68
C ARG A 386 -37.19 -21.62 -16.92
N PRO A 387 -37.92 -21.94 -15.84
CA PRO A 387 -37.69 -23.14 -15.05
C PRO A 387 -37.70 -24.44 -15.87
N VAL A 388 -38.52 -24.50 -16.92
CA VAL A 388 -38.59 -25.64 -17.84
C VAL A 388 -37.28 -25.86 -18.63
N ASP A 389 -36.58 -24.78 -18.99
CA ASP A 389 -35.31 -24.83 -19.73
C ASP A 389 -34.16 -25.29 -18.83
N LEU A 390 -34.25 -25.00 -17.52
CA LEU A 390 -33.29 -25.45 -16.51
C LEU A 390 -33.39 -26.96 -16.23
N LEU A 391 -34.57 -27.55 -16.47
CA LEU A 391 -34.86 -28.97 -16.25
C LEU A 391 -34.69 -29.83 -17.51
N GLY A 392 -34.81 -29.24 -18.69
CA GLY A 392 -34.79 -29.94 -19.99
C GLY A 392 -33.42 -30.12 -20.64
N ALA A 393 -32.37 -29.44 -20.17
CA ALA A 393 -31.03 -29.58 -20.71
C ALA A 393 -30.45 -30.97 -20.33
N ARG A 394 -30.31 -31.85 -21.33
CA ARG A 394 -29.65 -33.17 -21.23
C ARG A 394 -28.15 -33.06 -21.35
#